data_AF-A0A949MX32-F1
#
_entry.id   AF-A0A949MX32-F1
#
_cell.length_a   1.000
_cell.length_b   1.000
_cell.length_c   1.000
_cell.angle_alpha   90.00
_cell.angle_beta   90.00
_cell.angle_gamma   90.00
#
_symmetry.space_group_name_H-M   'P 1'
#
loop_
_entity.id
_entity.type
_entity.pdbx_description
1 polymer ?
#
loop_
_entity_poly.entity_id
_entity_poly.type
_entity_poly.pdbx_seq_one_letter_code
_entity_poly.pdbx_strand_id
1 'polypeptide(L)'
;MATPSPFAGLTYDSRADDLVRYREVPVDDALSHIVRSLVDALDPRREEVRQELTDHDRDTLTVFAQRRALHAWRERSVAPVLAALDAYAMMPQEHDVAWESWFKATLFVGRDVGLDLDDAEERFLRHATPASASRARVAFDAMARVERLDQCHVLAVDTTYGPGFLESTVVRDQGVASWGGITGQPVTLGQFQVPYAPTINLAQLTVALADALEASGLVRCSSIRQDQLVGSTFDLVTPGSYVDSLGCLQFVADAARDPSSFSVHVAEVASEEHDEVTFAATDLSRELAEAADEIEGQCAVTVGPCVVVLSELPSFDDDVDAGTANEERRGDQEVAQEGAPPLDLRHYLDIMAGALSGE
;
A
#
# COMPACT_ATOMS: atom_id res chain seq x y z
N MET A 1 23.56 24.21 17.50
CA MET A 1 23.28 23.73 16.12
C MET A 1 22.84 22.31 16.27
N ALA A 2 21.61 21.96 15.87
CA ALA A 2 21.15 20.58 15.92
C ALA A 2 22.05 19.72 15.01
N THR A 3 22.46 18.56 15.49
CA THR A 3 23.18 17.59 14.67
C THR A 3 22.20 17.07 13.62
N PRO A 4 22.54 17.04 12.33
CA PRO A 4 21.63 16.45 11.33
C PRO A 4 21.37 14.99 11.69
N SER A 5 20.11 14.55 11.50
CA SER A 5 19.70 13.16 11.68
C SER A 5 20.70 12.22 11.00
N PRO A 6 21.06 11.07 11.62
CA PRO A 6 21.98 10.12 11.00
C PRO A 6 21.41 9.53 9.69
N PHE A 7 20.11 9.69 9.44
CA PHE A 7 19.42 9.27 8.24
C PHE A 7 19.28 10.39 7.19
N ALA A 8 19.81 11.59 7.47
CA ALA A 8 19.69 12.73 6.57
C ALA A 8 20.26 12.43 5.17
N GLY A 9 19.42 12.60 4.15
CA GLY A 9 19.77 12.35 2.75
C GLY A 9 19.64 10.88 2.31
N LEU A 10 19.21 9.98 3.19
CA LEU A 10 18.82 8.62 2.83
C LEU A 10 17.34 8.60 2.51
N THR A 11 17.03 8.83 1.25
CA THR A 11 15.65 8.84 0.75
C THR A 11 15.47 7.70 -0.23
N TYR A 12 14.44 6.89 0.01
CA TYR A 12 13.99 5.91 -0.96
C TYR A 12 13.33 6.60 -2.15
N ASP A 13 13.60 6.09 -3.35
CA ASP A 13 12.79 6.42 -4.51
C ASP A 13 11.33 5.98 -4.26
N SER A 14 10.38 6.63 -4.93
CA SER A 14 8.93 6.36 -4.78
C SER A 14 8.53 4.93 -5.17
N ARG A 15 9.46 4.14 -5.71
CA ARG A 15 9.29 2.72 -6.04
C ARG A 15 9.85 1.76 -4.98
N ALA A 16 10.59 2.24 -4.00
CA ALA A 16 11.23 1.33 -3.04
C ALA A 16 10.24 0.77 -2.01
N ASP A 17 9.08 1.41 -1.83
CA ASP A 17 7.93 0.90 -1.06
C ASP A 17 7.13 -0.18 -1.82
N ASP A 18 7.43 -0.40 -3.11
CA ASP A 18 6.84 -1.48 -3.89
C ASP A 18 7.53 -2.81 -3.55
N LEU A 19 6.93 -3.50 -2.59
CA LEU A 19 7.38 -4.80 -2.10
C LEU A 19 6.85 -5.96 -2.95
N VAL A 20 5.98 -5.69 -3.92
CA VAL A 20 5.62 -6.67 -4.94
C VAL A 20 6.76 -6.72 -5.95
N ARG A 21 7.07 -5.60 -6.60
CA ARG A 21 8.12 -5.49 -7.62
C ARG A 21 9.48 -5.14 -7.01
N TYR A 22 9.82 -5.89 -5.97
CA TYR A 22 11.01 -5.66 -5.16
C TYR A 22 12.29 -5.69 -5.97
N ARG A 23 13.12 -4.67 -5.77
CA ARG A 23 14.49 -4.56 -6.28
C ARG A 23 15.40 -4.10 -5.15
N GLU A 24 16.60 -4.65 -5.07
CA GLU A 24 17.62 -4.17 -4.13
C GLU A 24 18.02 -2.73 -4.46
N VAL A 25 18.23 -1.91 -3.43
CA VAL A 25 18.71 -0.54 -3.59
C VAL A 25 19.87 -0.26 -2.64
N PRO A 26 20.88 0.54 -3.04
CA PRO A 26 22.06 0.82 -2.19
C PRO A 26 21.73 1.46 -0.83
N VAL A 27 20.59 2.14 -0.73
CA VAL A 27 20.10 2.76 0.52
C VAL A 27 19.91 1.71 1.62
N ASP A 28 19.52 0.48 1.27
CA ASP A 28 19.34 -0.60 2.23
C ASP A 28 20.63 -0.93 2.99
N ASP A 29 21.77 -0.96 2.31
CA ASP A 29 23.07 -1.27 2.92
C ASP A 29 23.55 -0.14 3.83
N ALA A 30 23.33 1.11 3.40
CA ALA A 30 23.63 2.29 4.20
C ALA A 30 22.82 2.32 5.50
N LEU A 31 21.51 2.08 5.41
CA LEU A 31 20.62 2.01 6.56
C LEU A 31 20.98 0.84 7.48
N SER A 32 21.29 -0.34 6.92
CA SER A 32 21.75 -1.49 7.71
C SER A 32 22.99 -1.17 8.53
N HIS A 33 23.95 -0.44 7.95
CA HIS A 33 25.16 -0.01 8.66
C HIS A 33 24.84 0.97 9.80
N ILE A 34 24.01 1.98 9.52
CA ILE A 34 23.64 3.02 10.50
C ILE A 34 22.83 2.42 11.65
N VAL A 35 21.79 1.64 11.36
CA VAL A 35 20.93 1.00 12.36
C VAL A 35 21.77 0.12 13.29
N ARG A 36 22.64 -0.75 12.73
CA ARG A 36 23.54 -1.56 13.54
C ARG A 36 24.47 -0.71 14.41
N SER A 37 25.05 0.35 13.86
CA SER A 37 25.92 1.25 14.63
C SER A 37 25.18 1.95 15.77
N LEU A 38 23.89 2.25 15.62
CA LEU A 38 23.07 2.88 16.66
C LEU A 38 22.64 1.89 17.73
N VAL A 39 22.31 0.66 17.33
CA VAL A 39 21.99 -0.44 18.25
C VAL A 39 23.19 -0.82 19.11
N ASP A 40 24.39 -0.86 18.52
CA ASP A 40 25.65 -1.12 19.22
C ASP A 40 26.15 0.09 20.05
N ALA A 41 25.52 1.27 19.91
CA ALA A 41 25.89 2.45 20.67
C ALA A 41 25.43 2.39 22.14
N LEU A 42 26.07 3.19 22.99
CA LEU A 42 25.65 3.36 24.39
C LEU A 42 24.22 3.89 24.48
N ASP A 43 23.47 3.40 25.48
CA ASP A 43 22.05 3.73 25.69
C ASP A 43 21.71 5.23 25.62
N PRO A 44 22.49 6.16 26.22
CA PRO A 44 22.16 7.58 26.16
C PRO A 44 22.19 8.15 24.73
N ARG A 45 23.14 7.69 23.90
CA ARG A 45 23.25 8.14 22.51
C ARG A 45 22.14 7.54 21.64
N ARG A 46 21.75 6.29 21.92
CA ARG A 46 20.65 5.62 21.23
C ARG A 46 19.32 6.34 21.48
N GLU A 47 19.08 6.73 22.73
CA GLU A 47 17.87 7.46 23.13
C GLU A 47 17.85 8.89 22.57
N GLU A 48 18.99 9.59 22.57
CA GLU A 48 19.10 10.93 21.96
C GLU A 48 18.73 10.89 20.47
N VAL A 49 19.32 9.96 19.71
CA VAL A 49 19.01 9.80 18.28
C VAL A 49 17.53 9.46 18.06
N ARG A 50 16.98 8.55 18.87
CA ARG A 50 15.57 8.15 18.78
C ARG A 50 14.61 9.34 18.95
N GLN A 51 14.88 10.21 19.92
CA GLN A 51 14.04 11.38 20.20
C GLN A 51 14.13 12.46 19.11
N GLU A 52 15.20 12.45 18.31
CA GLU A 52 15.42 13.39 17.22
C GLU A 52 14.92 12.88 15.85
N LEU A 53 14.36 11.67 15.77
CA LEU A 53 13.85 11.10 14.53
C LEU A 53 12.66 11.91 13.99
N THR A 54 12.82 12.42 12.78
CA THR A 54 11.75 13.10 12.05
C THR A 54 10.74 12.10 11.48
N ASP A 55 9.56 12.57 11.08
CA ASP A 55 8.53 11.73 10.45
C ASP A 55 9.09 11.00 9.22
N HIS A 56 9.89 11.71 8.41
CA HIS A 56 10.59 11.14 7.26
C HIS A 56 11.58 10.03 7.63
N ASP A 57 12.31 10.18 8.74
CA ASP A 57 13.23 9.13 9.21
C ASP A 57 12.45 7.88 9.64
N ARG A 58 11.29 8.06 10.27
CA ARG A 58 10.41 6.96 10.69
C ARG A 58 9.84 6.23 9.47
N ASP A 59 9.34 6.95 8.47
CA ASP A 59 8.86 6.35 7.22
C ASP A 59 9.99 5.57 6.51
N THR A 60 11.19 6.13 6.47
CA THR A 60 12.37 5.49 5.88
C THR A 60 12.75 4.21 6.62
N LEU A 61 12.75 4.22 7.96
CA LEU A 61 13.02 3.03 8.76
C LEU A 61 11.92 1.97 8.62
N THR A 62 10.67 2.38 8.48
CA THR A 62 9.54 1.47 8.23
C THR A 62 9.71 0.76 6.90
N VAL A 63 9.90 1.50 5.81
CA VAL A 63 10.14 0.92 4.47
C VAL A 63 11.37 0.02 4.49
N PHE A 64 12.46 0.45 5.14
CA PHE A 64 13.66 -0.37 5.31
C PHE A 64 13.35 -1.70 6.01
N ALA A 65 12.65 -1.69 7.14
CA ALA A 65 12.33 -2.91 7.89
C ALA A 65 11.48 -3.89 7.06
N GLN A 66 10.47 -3.39 6.34
CA GLN A 66 9.62 -4.20 5.46
C GLN A 66 10.42 -4.81 4.30
N ARG A 67 11.28 -4.01 3.66
CA ARG A 67 12.19 -4.45 2.60
C ARG A 67 13.16 -5.52 3.09
N ARG A 68 13.69 -5.38 4.31
CA ARG A 68 14.57 -6.39 4.92
C ARG A 68 13.83 -7.69 5.23
N ALA A 69 12.57 -7.64 5.67
CA ALA A 69 11.75 -8.84 5.85
C ALA A 69 11.54 -9.60 4.53
N LEU A 70 11.20 -8.90 3.44
CA LEU A 70 11.09 -9.53 2.12
C LEU A 70 12.44 -10.06 1.61
N HIS A 71 13.52 -9.31 1.79
CA HIS A 71 14.86 -9.75 1.40
C HIS A 71 15.27 -11.04 2.15
N ALA A 72 14.98 -11.13 3.45
CA ALA A 72 15.20 -12.35 4.23
C ALA A 72 14.43 -13.56 3.66
N TRP A 73 13.18 -13.35 3.27
CA TRP A 73 12.36 -14.39 2.64
C TRP A 73 12.97 -14.89 1.33
N ARG A 74 13.42 -13.97 0.48
CA ARG A 74 14.01 -14.29 -0.84
C ARG A 74 15.35 -15.01 -0.72
N GLU A 75 16.24 -14.50 0.13
CA GLU A 75 17.59 -15.04 0.31
C GLU A 75 17.68 -16.16 1.35
N ARG A 76 16.57 -16.48 2.02
CA ARG A 76 16.52 -17.47 3.11
C ARG A 76 17.58 -17.21 4.18
N SER A 77 17.64 -15.94 4.62
CA SER A 77 18.68 -15.45 5.52
C SER A 77 18.11 -14.77 6.75
N VAL A 78 18.69 -15.06 7.92
CA VAL A 78 18.32 -14.46 9.21
C VAL A 78 18.83 -13.01 9.34
N ALA A 79 19.96 -12.68 8.71
CA ALA A 79 20.61 -11.38 8.92
C ALA A 79 19.73 -10.16 8.58
N PRO A 80 18.96 -10.16 7.48
CA PRO A 80 18.05 -9.06 7.19
C PRO A 80 16.90 -8.97 8.20
N VAL A 81 16.42 -10.10 8.74
CA VAL A 81 15.37 -10.10 9.78
C VAL A 81 15.85 -9.38 11.03
N LEU A 82 17.08 -9.65 11.47
CA LEU A 82 17.67 -8.95 12.62
C LEU A 82 17.80 -7.44 12.35
N ALA A 83 18.18 -7.05 11.14
CA ALA A 83 18.24 -5.63 10.75
C ALA A 83 16.85 -4.96 10.77
N ALA A 84 15.79 -5.67 10.37
CA ALA A 84 14.42 -5.20 10.46
C ALA A 84 13.97 -5.02 11.92
N LEU A 85 14.23 -6.02 12.77
CA LEU A 85 13.91 -5.95 14.21
C LEU A 85 14.66 -4.81 14.91
N ASP A 86 15.93 -4.62 14.59
CA ASP A 86 16.73 -3.51 15.09
C ASP A 86 16.14 -2.15 14.67
N ALA A 87 15.68 -2.02 13.42
CA ALA A 87 15.02 -0.80 12.94
C ALA A 87 13.69 -0.53 13.67
N TYR A 88 12.85 -1.55 13.87
CA TYR A 88 11.62 -1.42 14.66
C TYR A 88 11.91 -1.03 16.13
N ALA A 89 12.98 -1.57 16.73
CA ALA A 89 13.39 -1.21 18.09
C ALA A 89 13.88 0.25 18.22
N MET A 90 14.27 0.87 17.10
CA MET A 90 14.70 2.27 17.07
C MET A 90 13.54 3.25 16.98
N MET A 91 12.33 2.81 16.65
CA MET A 91 11.16 3.69 16.56
C MET A 91 10.85 4.38 17.90
N PRO A 92 10.56 5.69 17.91
CA PRO A 92 10.35 6.44 19.14
C PRO A 92 9.02 6.14 19.81
N GLN A 93 7.96 5.90 19.03
CA GLN A 93 6.62 5.70 19.55
C GLN A 93 6.12 4.28 19.23
N GLU A 94 5.31 3.72 20.14
CA GLU A 94 4.74 2.38 19.96
C GLU A 94 3.93 2.28 18.66
N HIS A 95 3.21 3.33 18.28
CA HIS A 95 2.33 3.33 17.11
C HIS A 95 3.05 3.57 15.78
N ASP A 96 4.35 3.87 15.80
CA ASP A 96 5.17 3.92 14.58
C ASP A 96 5.43 2.51 14.00
N VAL A 97 5.17 1.46 14.79
CA VAL A 97 5.37 0.06 14.38
C VAL A 97 4.03 -0.58 14.03
N ALA A 98 3.94 -1.15 12.81
CA ALA A 98 2.80 -1.92 12.37
C ALA A 98 2.79 -3.32 13.01
N TRP A 99 2.41 -3.39 14.29
CA TRP A 99 2.49 -4.60 15.12
C TRP A 99 1.69 -5.78 14.58
N GLU A 100 0.50 -5.52 14.06
CA GLU A 100 -0.42 -6.58 13.60
C GLU A 100 -0.07 -7.07 12.19
N SER A 101 0.59 -6.24 11.38
CA SER A 101 1.00 -6.58 10.03
C SER A 101 2.50 -6.88 9.93
N TRP A 102 3.29 -5.89 9.52
CA TRP A 102 4.69 -6.06 9.12
C TRP A 102 5.62 -6.53 10.22
N PHE A 103 5.37 -6.16 11.48
CA PHE A 103 6.20 -6.66 12.59
C PHE A 103 6.01 -8.16 12.77
N LYS A 104 4.76 -8.64 12.84
CA LYS A 104 4.45 -10.08 12.91
C LYS A 104 4.88 -10.83 11.65
N ALA A 105 4.72 -10.24 10.47
CA ALA A 105 5.22 -10.82 9.23
C ALA A 105 6.75 -10.98 9.27
N THR A 106 7.48 -10.01 9.81
CA THR A 106 8.94 -10.09 10.01
C THR A 106 9.32 -11.25 10.95
N LEU A 107 8.59 -11.43 12.05
CA LEU A 107 8.79 -12.55 12.96
C LEU A 107 8.45 -13.90 12.32
N PHE A 108 7.35 -13.96 11.56
CA PHE A 108 6.95 -15.14 10.80
C PHE A 108 8.04 -15.55 9.81
N VAL A 109 8.52 -14.61 9.00
CA VAL A 109 9.63 -14.82 8.05
C VAL A 109 10.89 -15.24 8.81
N GLY A 110 11.22 -14.56 9.91
CA GLY A 110 12.32 -14.92 10.79
C GLY A 110 12.29 -16.39 11.20
N ARG A 111 11.18 -16.83 11.79
CA ARG A 111 10.98 -18.22 12.19
C ARG A 111 11.13 -19.17 11.00
N ASP A 112 10.58 -18.83 9.84
CA ASP A 112 10.65 -19.68 8.63
C ASP A 112 12.08 -19.83 8.10
N VAL A 113 12.93 -18.79 8.24
CA VAL A 113 14.35 -18.84 7.86
C VAL A 113 15.27 -19.33 8.99
N GLY A 114 14.71 -19.77 10.12
CA GLY A 114 15.45 -20.40 11.23
C GLY A 114 15.97 -19.44 12.30
N LEU A 115 15.37 -18.26 12.46
CA LEU A 115 15.63 -17.37 13.58
C LEU A 115 15.12 -18.00 14.89
N ASP A 116 15.96 -17.98 15.92
CA ASP A 116 15.53 -18.25 17.29
C ASP A 116 14.76 -17.04 17.84
N LEU A 117 13.47 -17.24 18.10
CA LEU A 117 12.58 -16.16 18.52
C LEU A 117 12.86 -15.68 19.95
N ASP A 118 13.37 -16.55 20.84
CA ASP A 118 13.68 -16.17 22.22
C ASP A 118 14.91 -15.24 22.25
N ASP A 119 15.95 -15.60 21.49
CA ASP A 119 17.15 -14.76 21.33
C ASP A 119 16.82 -13.43 20.63
N ALA A 120 15.95 -13.47 19.62
CA ALA A 120 15.50 -12.29 18.89
C ALA A 120 14.68 -11.36 19.78
N GLU A 121 13.82 -11.91 20.65
CA GLU A 121 13.07 -11.15 21.63
C GLU A 121 14.02 -10.45 22.61
N GLU A 122 14.96 -11.18 23.23
CA GLU A 122 15.90 -10.59 24.17
C GLU A 122 16.69 -9.43 23.54
N ARG A 123 17.14 -9.62 22.29
CA ARG A 123 17.80 -8.58 21.51
C ARG A 123 16.90 -7.37 21.31
N PHE A 124 15.68 -7.56 20.81
CA PHE A 124 14.74 -6.47 20.56
C PHE A 124 14.46 -5.66 21.84
N LEU A 125 14.15 -6.35 22.94
CA LEU A 125 13.80 -5.74 24.21
C LEU A 125 14.94 -4.93 24.83
N ARG A 126 16.20 -5.29 24.55
CA ARG A 126 17.38 -4.54 25.02
C ARG A 126 17.44 -3.13 24.43
N HIS A 127 16.95 -2.96 23.21
CA HIS A 127 17.10 -1.72 22.47
C HIS A 127 15.82 -0.89 22.46
N ALA A 128 14.65 -1.52 22.46
CA ALA A 128 13.34 -0.86 22.34
C ALA A 128 12.98 0.04 23.54
N THR A 129 12.05 0.97 23.31
CA THR A 129 11.41 1.73 24.40
C THR A 129 10.56 0.80 25.28
N PRO A 130 10.26 1.15 26.54
CA PRO A 130 9.43 0.31 27.40
C PRO A 130 8.03 -0.01 26.83
N ALA A 131 7.43 0.93 26.09
CA ALA A 131 6.13 0.73 25.46
C ALA A 131 6.22 -0.28 24.30
N SER A 132 7.16 -0.06 23.37
CA SER A 132 7.40 -1.00 22.26
C SER A 132 7.85 -2.37 22.75
N ALA A 133 8.63 -2.45 23.83
CA ALA A 133 9.03 -3.70 24.46
C ALA A 133 7.82 -4.48 25.00
N SER A 134 6.86 -3.81 25.65
CA SER A 134 5.62 -4.44 26.12
C SER A 134 4.81 -5.03 24.97
N ARG A 135 4.69 -4.31 23.84
CA ARG A 135 4.00 -4.82 22.65
C ARG A 135 4.73 -5.93 21.94
N ALA A 136 6.05 -5.83 21.84
CA ALA A 136 6.86 -6.87 21.22
C ALA A 136 6.65 -8.21 21.91
N ARG A 137 6.64 -8.27 23.26
CA ARG A 137 6.34 -9.51 24.01
C ARG A 137 5.05 -10.18 23.55
N VAL A 138 3.98 -9.39 23.41
CA VAL A 138 2.68 -9.88 22.93
C VAL A 138 2.77 -10.42 21.51
N ALA A 139 3.54 -9.75 20.64
CA ALA A 139 3.75 -10.18 19.26
C ALA A 139 4.60 -11.47 19.16
N PHE A 140 5.69 -11.57 19.94
CA PHE A 140 6.52 -12.78 20.04
C PHE A 140 5.70 -13.96 20.59
N ASP A 141 4.96 -13.78 21.69
CA ASP A 141 4.05 -14.78 22.23
C ASP A 141 2.99 -15.23 21.21
N ALA A 142 2.48 -14.29 20.40
CA ALA A 142 1.48 -14.60 19.38
C ALA A 142 2.02 -15.50 18.26
N MET A 143 3.34 -15.54 18.02
CA MET A 143 3.95 -16.40 17.00
C MET A 143 3.74 -17.89 17.24
N ALA A 144 3.43 -18.31 18.47
CA ALA A 144 3.02 -19.68 18.75
C ALA A 144 1.70 -20.08 18.05
N ARG A 145 0.88 -19.11 17.64
CA ARG A 145 -0.45 -19.32 17.00
C ARG A 145 -0.50 -18.90 15.54
N VAL A 146 0.53 -18.23 15.04
CA VAL A 146 0.61 -17.82 13.64
C VAL A 146 1.25 -18.93 12.85
N GLU A 147 0.50 -19.51 11.93
CA GLU A 147 0.88 -20.64 11.07
C GLU A 147 1.05 -20.21 9.62
N ARG A 148 0.42 -19.10 9.21
CA ARG A 148 0.41 -18.60 7.84
C ARG A 148 0.66 -17.09 7.82
N LEU A 149 1.33 -16.62 6.76
CA LEU A 149 1.69 -15.21 6.60
C LEU A 149 0.47 -14.28 6.52
N ASP A 150 -0.64 -14.75 5.94
CA ASP A 150 -1.89 -14.00 5.80
C ASP A 150 -2.55 -13.68 7.16
N GLN A 151 -2.27 -14.45 8.20
CA GLN A 151 -2.67 -14.12 9.59
C GLN A 151 -1.92 -12.91 10.15
N CYS A 152 -0.86 -12.47 9.47
CA CYS A 152 -0.15 -11.21 9.71
C CYS A 152 -0.56 -10.13 8.71
N HIS A 153 -1.71 -10.24 8.04
CA HIS A 153 -2.18 -9.26 7.07
C HIS A 153 -1.16 -8.92 5.96
N VAL A 154 -0.29 -9.86 5.64
CA VAL A 154 0.66 -9.78 4.54
C VAL A 154 0.46 -10.99 3.65
N LEU A 155 0.33 -10.77 2.36
CA LEU A 155 0.14 -11.80 1.35
C LEU A 155 1.44 -11.99 0.58
N ALA A 156 1.84 -13.25 0.40
CA ALA A 156 2.89 -13.59 -0.54
C ALA A 156 2.30 -13.71 -1.95
N VAL A 157 2.95 -13.07 -2.91
CA VAL A 157 2.56 -13.06 -4.32
C VAL A 157 3.76 -13.38 -5.18
N ASP A 158 3.51 -13.98 -6.34
CA ASP A 158 4.55 -14.24 -7.34
C ASP A 158 4.48 -13.16 -8.43
N THR A 159 5.62 -12.58 -8.78
CA THR A 159 5.73 -11.62 -9.88
C THR A 159 6.89 -12.00 -10.79
N THR A 160 6.94 -11.40 -11.98
CA THR A 160 8.10 -11.44 -12.89
C THR A 160 9.41 -11.01 -12.21
N TYR A 161 9.35 -10.27 -11.11
CA TYR A 161 10.51 -9.87 -10.30
C TYR A 161 10.89 -10.87 -9.20
N GLY A 162 10.19 -12.00 -9.06
CA GLY A 162 10.35 -12.99 -7.97
C GLY A 162 9.24 -12.90 -6.92
N PRO A 163 9.39 -13.53 -5.74
CA PRO A 163 8.41 -13.41 -4.66
C PRO A 163 8.34 -11.97 -4.16
N GLY A 164 7.12 -11.49 -3.94
CA GLY A 164 6.79 -10.18 -3.38
C GLY A 164 5.80 -10.27 -2.23
N PHE A 165 5.66 -9.19 -1.48
CA PHE A 165 4.71 -9.06 -0.38
C PHE A 165 3.76 -7.89 -0.60
N LEU A 166 2.50 -8.10 -0.21
CA LEU A 166 1.43 -7.11 -0.25
C LEU A 166 0.75 -7.04 1.12
N GLU A 167 0.55 -5.84 1.65
CA GLU A 167 -0.20 -5.65 2.89
C GLU A 167 -1.70 -5.65 2.61
N SER A 168 -2.44 -6.51 3.30
CA SER A 168 -3.88 -6.69 3.20
C SER A 168 -4.62 -6.15 4.43
N THR A 169 -4.14 -5.01 4.95
CA THR A 169 -4.84 -4.23 5.97
C THR A 169 -4.92 -2.76 5.61
N VAL A 170 -6.12 -2.20 5.77
CA VAL A 170 -6.35 -0.76 5.91
C VAL A 170 -6.85 -0.50 7.32
N VAL A 171 -6.15 0.35 8.07
CA VAL A 171 -6.69 0.97 9.29
C VAL A 171 -7.07 2.40 8.91
N ARG A 172 -8.35 2.77 9.00
CA ARG A 172 -8.70 4.19 8.85
C ARG A 172 -8.11 4.96 10.03
N ASP A 173 -7.12 5.81 9.73
CA ASP A 173 -6.81 6.95 10.58
C ASP A 173 -7.94 7.96 10.39
N GLN A 174 -8.78 8.10 11.41
CA GLN A 174 -9.68 9.24 11.46
C GLN A 174 -9.11 10.18 12.51
N GLY A 175 -8.41 11.22 12.03
CA GLY A 175 -7.96 12.32 12.87
C GLY A 175 -9.09 12.75 13.80
N VAL A 176 -8.85 12.64 15.11
CA VAL A 176 -9.52 13.07 16.36
C VAL A 176 -11.03 13.46 16.39
N ALA A 177 -11.75 13.65 15.29
CA ALA A 177 -13.11 14.20 15.26
C ALA A 177 -13.99 13.74 14.06
N SER A 178 -13.76 12.56 13.47
CA SER A 178 -14.75 11.99 12.54
C SER A 178 -15.83 11.21 13.28
N TRP A 179 -17.07 11.61 13.07
CA TRP A 179 -18.24 10.87 13.50
C TRP A 179 -18.41 9.64 12.62
N GLY A 180 -18.46 8.45 13.22
CA GLY A 180 -18.83 7.21 12.53
C GLY A 180 -20.16 7.37 11.80
N GLY A 181 -20.29 6.75 10.63
CA GLY A 181 -21.48 6.84 9.79
C GLY A 181 -22.78 6.66 10.58
N ILE A 182 -23.80 7.47 10.24
CA ILE A 182 -25.24 7.52 10.62
C ILE A 182 -25.64 7.27 12.11
N THR A 183 -24.97 6.43 12.89
CA THR A 183 -25.42 5.94 14.22
C THR A 183 -24.64 6.51 15.42
N GLY A 184 -23.57 7.30 15.21
CA GLY A 184 -22.99 8.15 16.25
C GLY A 184 -22.46 7.45 17.51
N GLN A 185 -21.86 6.26 17.39
CA GLN A 185 -21.25 5.54 18.51
C GLN A 185 -19.74 5.81 18.63
N PRO A 186 -19.17 5.91 19.85
CA PRO A 186 -17.73 6.03 20.07
C PRO A 186 -16.98 4.73 19.71
N VAL A 187 -15.75 4.89 19.23
CA VAL A 187 -14.99 3.89 18.46
C VAL A 187 -14.04 3.05 19.31
N THR A 188 -13.89 1.76 18.97
CA THR A 188 -12.89 0.83 19.53
C THR A 188 -11.87 0.39 18.46
N LEU A 189 -10.61 0.09 18.85
CA LEU A 189 -9.58 -0.49 17.95
C LEU A 189 -10.11 -1.76 17.24
N GLY A 190 -9.96 -1.82 15.91
CA GLY A 190 -10.46 -2.92 15.05
C GLY A 190 -11.78 -2.61 14.31
N GLN A 191 -12.46 -1.52 14.66
CA GLN A 191 -13.79 -1.19 14.11
C GLN A 191 -13.75 -0.56 12.70
N PHE A 192 -12.56 -0.27 12.16
CA PHE A 192 -12.36 0.32 10.83
C PHE A 192 -11.38 -0.46 9.95
N GLN A 193 -11.20 -1.74 10.23
CA GLN A 193 -10.49 -2.63 9.31
C GLN A 193 -11.43 -3.01 8.18
N VAL A 194 -11.02 -2.74 6.95
CA VAL A 194 -11.69 -3.27 5.76
C VAL A 194 -11.31 -4.74 5.66
N PRO A 195 -12.26 -5.68 5.78
CA PRO A 195 -11.93 -7.09 5.67
C PRO A 195 -11.36 -7.37 4.28
N TYR A 196 -10.30 -8.17 4.25
CA TYR A 196 -9.75 -8.74 3.02
C TYR A 196 -9.96 -10.25 3.09
N ALA A 197 -11.05 -10.73 2.49
CA ALA A 197 -11.44 -12.13 2.44
C ALA A 197 -11.98 -12.53 1.04
N PRO A 198 -11.26 -12.22 -0.05
CA PRO A 198 -11.66 -12.63 -1.39
C PRO A 198 -11.74 -14.16 -1.51
N THR A 199 -12.66 -14.67 -2.33
CA THR A 199 -12.75 -16.09 -2.67
C THR A 199 -11.82 -16.46 -3.83
N ILE A 200 -11.43 -15.49 -4.66
CA ILE A 200 -10.41 -15.64 -5.69
C ILE A 200 -9.04 -15.19 -5.16
N ASN A 201 -7.96 -15.56 -5.86
CA ASN A 201 -6.64 -15.02 -5.57
C ASN A 201 -6.50 -13.60 -6.13
N LEU A 202 -7.25 -12.67 -5.54
CA LEU A 202 -7.35 -11.27 -5.96
C LEU A 202 -5.97 -10.59 -5.98
N ALA A 203 -5.14 -10.84 -4.96
CA ALA A 203 -3.77 -10.34 -4.90
C ALA A 203 -2.93 -10.76 -6.11
N GLN A 204 -2.96 -12.05 -6.47
CA GLN A 204 -2.20 -12.54 -7.63
C GLN A 204 -2.73 -11.98 -8.95
N LEU A 205 -4.05 -11.81 -9.09
CA LEU A 205 -4.65 -11.17 -10.26
C LEU A 205 -4.17 -9.71 -10.38
N THR A 206 -4.26 -8.91 -9.31
CA THR A 206 -3.80 -7.51 -9.32
C THR A 206 -2.33 -7.39 -9.69
N VAL A 207 -1.48 -8.27 -9.16
CA VAL A 207 -0.05 -8.32 -9.51
C VAL A 207 0.16 -8.64 -10.98
N ALA A 208 -0.56 -9.64 -11.52
CA ALA A 208 -0.46 -10.00 -12.93
C ALA A 208 -0.87 -8.86 -13.87
N LEU A 209 -1.91 -8.10 -13.51
CA LEU A 209 -2.35 -6.91 -14.24
C LEU A 209 -1.28 -5.81 -14.22
N ALA A 210 -0.73 -5.53 -13.03
CA ALA A 210 0.29 -4.51 -12.86
C ALA A 210 1.61 -4.88 -13.59
N ASP A 211 1.98 -6.16 -13.59
CA ASP A 211 3.13 -6.68 -14.35
C ASP A 211 2.91 -6.60 -15.87
N ALA A 212 1.71 -6.93 -16.36
CA ALA A 212 1.38 -6.80 -17.78
C ALA A 212 1.46 -5.35 -18.26
N LEU A 213 0.95 -4.42 -17.46
CA LEU A 213 1.04 -2.99 -17.72
C LEU A 213 2.49 -2.49 -17.75
N GLU A 214 3.33 -2.83 -16.77
CA GLU A 214 4.75 -2.46 -16.80
C GLU A 214 5.51 -3.11 -17.97
N ALA A 215 5.20 -4.37 -18.31
CA ALA A 215 5.84 -5.08 -19.42
C ALA A 215 5.57 -4.44 -20.79
N SER A 216 4.47 -3.71 -20.94
CA SER A 216 4.18 -2.93 -22.15
C SER A 216 5.20 -1.81 -22.41
N GLY A 217 5.87 -1.33 -21.35
CA GLY A 217 6.76 -0.16 -21.39
C GLY A 217 6.05 1.18 -21.63
N LEU A 218 4.71 1.19 -21.66
CA LEU A 218 3.90 2.40 -21.85
C LEU A 218 3.64 3.14 -20.55
N VAL A 219 3.49 2.39 -19.46
CA VAL A 219 3.16 2.93 -18.14
C VAL A 219 4.11 2.41 -17.07
N ARG A 220 4.11 3.11 -15.94
CA ARG A 220 4.83 2.79 -14.72
C ARG A 220 3.83 2.70 -13.59
N CYS A 221 3.79 1.55 -12.92
CA CYS A 221 2.83 1.35 -11.85
C CYS A 221 3.40 1.73 -10.48
N SER A 222 2.57 2.28 -9.60
CA SER A 222 2.85 2.53 -8.19
C SER A 222 2.73 1.26 -7.35
N SER A 223 3.14 1.33 -6.07
CA SER A 223 2.89 0.26 -5.10
C SER A 223 1.40 -0.11 -5.05
N ILE A 224 1.12 -1.41 -4.93
CA ILE A 224 -0.25 -1.94 -4.81
C ILE A 224 -0.67 -1.83 -3.34
N ARG A 225 -1.86 -1.29 -3.09
CA ARG A 225 -2.40 -1.07 -1.75
C ARG A 225 -3.80 -1.64 -1.65
N GLN A 226 -4.20 -2.07 -0.46
CA GLN A 226 -5.61 -2.35 -0.21
C GLN A 226 -6.42 -1.04 -0.19
N ASP A 227 -7.58 -1.07 -0.82
CA ASP A 227 -8.50 0.06 -0.93
C ASP A 227 -9.96 -0.43 -0.74
N GLN A 228 -10.93 0.45 -0.94
CA GLN A 228 -12.34 0.12 -1.07
C GLN A 228 -12.90 0.66 -2.37
N LEU A 229 -13.82 -0.09 -2.96
CA LEU A 229 -14.49 0.33 -4.18
C LEU A 229 -15.51 1.44 -3.85
N VAL A 230 -15.26 2.67 -4.33
CA VAL A 230 -16.10 3.84 -4.01
C VAL A 230 -17.36 3.81 -4.89
N GLY A 231 -18.54 3.96 -4.29
CA GLY A 231 -19.82 3.92 -5.03
C GLY A 231 -19.97 5.05 -6.05
N SER A 232 -19.37 6.21 -5.79
CA SER A 232 -19.35 7.33 -6.74
C SER A 232 -18.57 7.01 -8.03
N THR A 233 -17.72 5.98 -8.02
CA THR A 233 -17.08 5.47 -9.25
C THR A 233 -18.11 4.92 -10.24
N PHE A 234 -19.34 4.59 -9.80
CA PHE A 234 -20.40 3.97 -10.61
C PHE A 234 -21.68 4.82 -10.69
N ASP A 235 -21.58 6.12 -10.41
CA ASP A 235 -22.75 7.03 -10.28
C ASP A 235 -23.81 6.55 -9.25
N LEU A 236 -23.40 5.72 -8.28
CA LEU A 236 -24.30 5.26 -7.23
C LEU A 236 -24.57 6.40 -6.24
N VAL A 237 -25.87 6.54 -5.92
CA VAL A 237 -26.62 7.75 -5.52
C VAL A 237 -26.20 8.39 -4.18
N THR A 238 -25.04 8.10 -3.60
CA THR A 238 -24.55 8.81 -2.41
C THR A 238 -23.03 9.02 -2.48
N PRO A 239 -22.55 10.25 -2.70
CA PRO A 239 -21.12 10.57 -2.61
C PRO A 239 -20.53 10.06 -1.29
N GLY A 240 -19.44 9.30 -1.38
CA GLY A 240 -18.78 8.70 -0.21
C GLY A 240 -19.38 7.37 0.28
N SER A 241 -20.33 6.76 -0.44
CA SER A 241 -20.69 5.36 -0.25
C SER A 241 -19.60 4.44 -0.82
N TYR A 242 -19.57 3.19 -0.34
CA TYR A 242 -18.68 2.15 -0.81
C TYR A 242 -19.52 0.96 -1.27
N VAL A 243 -19.06 0.29 -2.32
CA VAL A 243 -19.63 -0.99 -2.77
C VAL A 243 -19.11 -2.09 -1.84
N ASP A 244 -20.01 -2.99 -1.41
CA ASP A 244 -19.59 -4.09 -0.56
C ASP A 244 -18.69 -5.04 -1.35
N SER A 245 -17.49 -5.25 -0.84
CA SER A 245 -16.45 -6.03 -1.51
C SER A 245 -15.73 -6.93 -0.53
N LEU A 246 -15.42 -8.14 -0.98
CA LEU A 246 -14.64 -9.11 -0.23
C LEU A 246 -13.16 -8.74 -0.20
N GLY A 247 -12.72 -7.91 -1.15
CA GLY A 247 -11.42 -7.27 -1.17
C GLY A 247 -11.34 -6.30 -2.34
N CYS A 248 -10.55 -5.24 -2.17
CA CYS A 248 -10.24 -4.29 -3.23
C CYS A 248 -8.76 -3.91 -3.12
N LEU A 249 -8.05 -3.99 -4.25
CA LEU A 249 -6.66 -3.56 -4.37
C LEU A 249 -6.57 -2.47 -5.44
N GLN A 250 -5.72 -1.49 -5.19
CA GLN A 250 -5.51 -0.34 -6.08
C GLN A 250 -4.03 -0.14 -6.36
N PHE A 251 -3.72 0.30 -7.57
CA PHE A 251 -2.46 0.97 -7.91
C PHE A 251 -2.72 2.07 -8.94
N VAL A 252 -1.76 2.99 -9.09
CA VAL A 252 -1.76 4.02 -10.13
C VAL A 252 -0.81 3.60 -11.24
N ALA A 253 -1.18 3.87 -12.49
CA ALA A 253 -0.34 3.71 -13.67
C ALA A 253 -0.05 5.08 -14.28
N ASP A 254 1.21 5.51 -14.18
CA ASP A 254 1.69 6.77 -14.75
C ASP A 254 2.23 6.52 -16.16
N ALA A 255 1.73 7.24 -17.17
CA ALA A 255 2.25 7.09 -18.51
C ALA A 255 3.73 7.51 -18.59
N ALA A 256 4.54 6.71 -19.26
CA ALA A 256 5.99 6.92 -19.36
C ALA A 256 6.37 8.11 -20.27
N ARG A 257 5.42 8.62 -21.07
CA ARG A 257 5.65 9.62 -22.13
C ARG A 257 4.62 10.76 -22.15
N ASP A 258 3.58 10.69 -21.33
CA ASP A 258 2.46 11.63 -21.28
C ASP A 258 2.18 11.94 -19.80
N PRO A 259 1.81 13.18 -19.41
CA PRO A 259 1.33 13.47 -18.05
C PRO A 259 0.08 12.70 -17.62
N SER A 260 -0.61 12.00 -18.52
CA SER A 260 -1.79 11.21 -18.17
C SER A 260 -1.46 10.04 -17.22
N SER A 261 -2.16 9.99 -16.08
CA SER A 261 -2.13 8.87 -15.14
C SER A 261 -3.54 8.33 -14.94
N PHE A 262 -3.66 7.05 -14.61
CA PHE A 262 -4.94 6.43 -14.29
C PHE A 262 -4.81 5.51 -13.09
N SER A 263 -5.85 5.40 -12.28
CA SER A 263 -5.94 4.37 -11.24
C SER A 263 -6.48 3.07 -11.83
N VAL A 264 -6.06 1.96 -11.24
CA VAL A 264 -6.60 0.62 -11.50
C VAL A 264 -7.12 0.09 -10.18
N HIS A 265 -8.42 -0.21 -10.12
CA HIS A 265 -9.07 -0.85 -9.00
C HIS A 265 -9.43 -2.28 -9.39
N VAL A 266 -9.05 -3.25 -8.55
CA VAL A 266 -9.34 -4.67 -8.75
C VAL A 266 -10.08 -5.16 -7.52
N ALA A 267 -11.39 -5.38 -7.66
CA ALA A 267 -12.26 -5.68 -6.53
C ALA A 267 -13.06 -6.96 -6.76
N GLU A 268 -13.13 -7.83 -5.76
CA GLU A 268 -14.09 -8.93 -5.73
C GLU A 268 -15.33 -8.48 -4.97
N VAL A 269 -16.49 -8.49 -5.64
CA VAL A 269 -17.75 -8.09 -5.02
C VAL A 269 -18.42 -9.26 -4.31
N ALA A 270 -19.12 -8.98 -3.23
CA ALA A 270 -19.91 -9.99 -2.53
C ALA A 270 -21.24 -10.22 -3.27
N SER A 271 -21.84 -11.41 -3.10
CA SER A 271 -23.26 -11.57 -3.44
C SER A 271 -24.09 -10.78 -2.43
N GLU A 272 -25.06 -10.02 -2.90
CA GLU A 272 -25.92 -9.19 -2.05
C GLU A 272 -27.35 -9.75 -2.01
N GLU A 273 -27.93 -9.80 -0.82
CA GLU A 273 -29.36 -10.07 -0.63
C GLU A 273 -30.04 -8.80 -0.11
N HIS A 274 -30.89 -8.21 -0.96
CA HIS A 274 -31.69 -7.05 -0.61
C HIS A 274 -33.18 -7.38 -0.79
N ASP A 275 -33.88 -7.43 0.35
CA ASP A 275 -35.30 -7.80 0.44
C ASP A 275 -35.63 -9.16 -0.22
N GLU A 276 -36.19 -9.15 -1.43
CA GLU A 276 -36.58 -10.34 -2.22
C GLU A 276 -35.65 -10.59 -3.42
N VAL A 277 -34.58 -9.80 -3.57
CA VAL A 277 -33.64 -9.88 -4.70
C VAL A 277 -32.28 -10.37 -4.21
N THR A 278 -31.81 -11.47 -4.79
CA THR A 278 -30.44 -11.97 -4.61
C THR A 278 -29.64 -11.61 -5.85
N PHE A 279 -28.64 -10.75 -5.69
CA PHE A 279 -27.65 -10.48 -6.72
C PHE A 279 -26.51 -11.48 -6.58
N ALA A 280 -26.32 -12.31 -7.60
CA ALA A 280 -25.12 -13.12 -7.67
C ALA A 280 -23.91 -12.20 -7.90
N ALA A 281 -22.80 -12.43 -7.19
CA ALA A 281 -21.59 -11.61 -7.31
C ALA A 281 -21.13 -11.40 -8.77
N THR A 282 -21.26 -12.42 -9.63
CA THR A 282 -20.93 -12.29 -11.06
C THR A 282 -21.86 -11.34 -11.81
N ASP A 283 -23.16 -11.35 -11.52
CA ASP A 283 -24.10 -10.41 -12.12
C ASP A 283 -23.84 -8.98 -11.63
N LEU A 284 -23.62 -8.80 -10.32
CA LEU A 284 -23.28 -7.51 -9.73
C LEU A 284 -21.99 -6.94 -10.33
N SER A 285 -20.93 -7.74 -10.46
CA SER A 285 -19.67 -7.29 -11.06
C SER A 285 -19.86 -6.81 -12.51
N ARG A 286 -20.74 -7.46 -13.27
CA ARG A 286 -21.06 -7.09 -14.65
C ARG A 286 -21.87 -5.79 -14.72
N GLU A 287 -22.88 -5.64 -13.87
CA GLU A 287 -23.64 -4.39 -13.76
C GLU A 287 -22.74 -3.21 -13.38
N LEU A 288 -21.80 -3.41 -12.44
CA LEU A 288 -20.80 -2.41 -12.08
C LEU A 288 -19.85 -2.08 -13.23
N ALA A 289 -19.39 -3.08 -13.99
CA ALA A 289 -18.54 -2.82 -15.15
C ALA A 289 -19.29 -2.04 -16.25
N GLU A 290 -20.55 -2.40 -16.52
CA GLU A 290 -21.41 -1.66 -17.45
C GLU A 290 -21.61 -0.21 -17.01
N ALA A 291 -21.86 0.03 -15.71
CA ALA A 291 -22.02 1.37 -15.16
C ALA A 291 -20.72 2.21 -15.23
N ALA A 292 -19.56 1.61 -14.95
CA ALA A 292 -18.27 2.29 -15.08
C ALA A 292 -17.95 2.64 -16.55
N ASP A 293 -18.30 1.77 -17.51
CA ASP A 293 -18.10 2.02 -18.94
C ASP A 293 -18.99 3.15 -19.50
N GLU A 294 -20.06 3.53 -18.80
CA GLU A 294 -20.91 4.67 -19.16
C GLU A 294 -20.33 6.02 -18.70
N ILE A 295 -19.31 6.01 -17.84
CA ILE A 295 -18.69 7.21 -17.29
C ILE A 295 -17.48 7.63 -18.14
N GLU A 296 -17.46 8.90 -18.55
CA GLU A 296 -16.34 9.48 -19.30
C GLU A 296 -15.03 9.41 -18.48
N GLY A 297 -13.94 9.01 -19.13
CA GLY A 297 -12.64 8.81 -18.48
C GLY A 297 -12.54 7.53 -17.64
N GLN A 298 -13.48 6.59 -17.80
CA GLN A 298 -13.41 5.27 -17.18
C GLN A 298 -13.57 4.15 -18.21
N CYS A 299 -13.06 2.97 -17.85
CA CYS A 299 -13.48 1.73 -18.48
C CYS A 299 -13.36 0.58 -17.49
N ALA A 300 -14.14 -0.47 -17.70
CA ALA A 300 -14.15 -1.63 -16.81
C ALA A 300 -14.32 -2.96 -17.54
N VAL A 301 -13.87 -4.03 -16.88
CA VAL A 301 -14.03 -5.41 -17.34
C VAL A 301 -14.27 -6.33 -16.15
N THR A 302 -14.85 -7.50 -16.38
CA THR A 302 -15.11 -8.48 -15.34
C THR A 302 -14.37 -9.79 -15.57
N VAL A 303 -13.98 -10.43 -14.46
CA VAL A 303 -13.43 -11.79 -14.40
C VAL A 303 -14.13 -12.54 -13.27
N GLY A 304 -15.20 -13.27 -13.61
CA GLY A 304 -16.02 -13.96 -12.61
C GLY A 304 -16.70 -12.95 -11.67
N PRO A 305 -16.52 -13.03 -10.33
CA PRO A 305 -17.05 -12.04 -9.38
C PRO A 305 -16.15 -10.79 -9.23
N CYS A 306 -15.08 -10.68 -10.01
CA CYS A 306 -14.15 -9.57 -9.93
C CYS A 306 -14.47 -8.49 -10.99
N VAL A 307 -14.44 -7.24 -10.58
CA VAL A 307 -14.48 -6.06 -11.46
C VAL A 307 -13.11 -5.39 -11.45
N VAL A 308 -12.62 -5.05 -12.64
CA VAL A 308 -11.41 -4.27 -12.86
C VAL A 308 -11.83 -2.95 -13.47
N VAL A 309 -11.57 -1.84 -12.77
CA VAL A 309 -11.94 -0.49 -13.20
C VAL A 309 -10.68 0.34 -13.41
N LEU A 310 -10.58 0.97 -14.57
CA LEU A 310 -9.56 1.98 -14.87
C LEU A 310 -10.24 3.33 -14.85
N SER A 311 -9.62 4.31 -14.20
CA SER A 311 -10.16 5.66 -14.11
C SER A 311 -9.04 6.68 -14.32
N GLU A 312 -9.23 7.59 -15.27
CA GLU A 312 -8.34 8.72 -15.46
C GLU A 312 -8.23 9.52 -14.15
N LEU A 313 -7.00 9.85 -13.76
CA LEU A 313 -6.78 10.73 -12.62
C LEU A 313 -6.98 12.18 -13.08
N PRO A 314 -7.67 13.01 -12.29
CA PRO A 314 -7.82 14.43 -12.61
C PRO A 314 -6.44 15.09 -12.71
N SER A 315 -6.20 15.81 -13.80
CA SER A 315 -5.06 16.71 -13.93
C SER A 315 -5.32 17.94 -13.06
N PHE A 316 -4.42 18.24 -12.12
CA PHE A 316 -4.47 19.45 -11.30
C PHE A 316 -3.55 20.55 -11.85
N ASP A 317 -2.99 20.37 -13.05
CA ASP A 317 -2.05 21.32 -13.65
C ASP A 317 -2.71 22.61 -14.17
N ASP A 318 -4.05 22.65 -14.24
CA ASP A 318 -4.80 23.76 -14.86
C ASP A 318 -5.19 24.91 -13.92
N ASP A 319 -4.90 24.84 -12.61
CA ASP A 319 -5.44 25.80 -11.61
C ASP A 319 -4.40 26.62 -10.81
N VAL A 320 -3.23 26.90 -11.39
CA VAL A 320 -2.28 27.88 -10.83
C VAL A 320 -1.97 29.02 -11.80
N ASP A 321 -3.01 29.72 -12.26
CA ASP A 321 -2.87 31.12 -12.63
C ASP A 321 -2.56 31.92 -11.35
N ALA A 322 -1.27 31.94 -11.01
CA ALA A 322 -0.71 32.90 -10.08
C ALA A 322 -1.05 34.30 -10.60
N GLY A 323 -2.12 34.88 -10.06
CA GLY A 323 -2.60 36.21 -10.41
C GLY A 323 -1.49 37.24 -10.33
N THR A 324 -0.82 37.47 -11.47
CA THR A 324 0.03 38.63 -11.69
C THR A 324 -0.89 39.82 -11.89
N ALA A 325 -0.88 40.69 -10.90
CA ALA A 325 -1.41 42.03 -11.01
C ALA A 325 -0.85 42.75 -12.25
N ASN A 326 -1.74 43.53 -12.89
CA ASN A 326 -1.53 44.43 -14.04
C ASN A 326 -1.35 43.77 -15.41
N GLU A 327 -2.39 43.81 -16.25
CA GLU A 327 -2.46 44.77 -17.36
C GLU A 327 -3.86 44.82 -17.98
N GLU A 328 -4.40 46.03 -18.10
CA GLU A 328 -5.61 46.33 -18.85
C GLU A 328 -5.37 46.17 -20.36
N ARG A 329 -6.38 45.60 -21.05
CA ARG A 329 -6.68 45.67 -22.50
C ARG A 329 -5.84 44.83 -23.47
N ARG A 330 -6.45 43.75 -23.99
CA ARG A 330 -6.81 43.62 -25.43
C ARG A 330 -7.51 42.28 -25.74
N GLY A 331 -8.70 42.39 -26.33
CA GLY A 331 -9.17 41.65 -27.52
C GLY A 331 -9.19 40.12 -27.51
N ASP A 332 -10.41 39.60 -27.58
CA ASP A 332 -10.85 38.38 -28.27
C ASP A 332 -9.75 37.56 -28.96
N GLN A 333 -9.31 36.51 -28.27
CA GLN A 333 -8.84 35.26 -28.88
C GLN A 333 -9.07 34.15 -27.85
N GLU A 334 -10.25 33.52 -27.89
CA GLU A 334 -10.40 32.14 -27.44
C GLU A 334 -9.47 31.28 -28.30
N VAL A 335 -8.23 31.11 -27.84
CA VAL A 335 -7.41 29.99 -28.27
C VAL A 335 -8.02 28.79 -27.56
N ALA A 336 -8.83 28.02 -28.27
CA ALA A 336 -9.10 26.65 -27.87
C ALA A 336 -7.73 25.97 -27.73
N GLN A 337 -7.25 25.80 -26.49
CA GLN A 337 -6.22 24.81 -26.22
C GLN A 337 -6.82 23.49 -26.71
N GLU A 338 -6.29 22.96 -27.81
CA GLU A 338 -6.48 21.56 -28.18
C GLU A 338 -6.04 20.75 -26.98
N GLY A 339 -7.00 20.33 -26.15
CA GLY A 339 -6.77 19.38 -25.08
C GLY A 339 -6.08 18.17 -25.67
N ALA A 340 -5.10 17.62 -24.93
CA ALA A 340 -4.52 16.35 -25.30
C ALA A 340 -5.65 15.35 -25.62
N PRO A 341 -5.50 14.49 -26.64
CA PRO A 341 -6.52 13.50 -26.95
C PRO A 341 -6.83 12.70 -25.67
N PRO A 342 -8.11 12.38 -25.40
CA PRO A 342 -8.50 11.63 -24.21
C PRO A 342 -7.75 10.31 -24.15
N LEU A 343 -7.41 9.87 -22.93
CA LEU A 343 -6.63 8.67 -22.73
C LEU A 343 -7.49 7.47 -23.14
N ASP A 344 -7.04 6.69 -24.13
CA ASP A 344 -7.76 5.48 -24.55
C ASP A 344 -7.52 4.36 -23.52
N LEU A 345 -8.29 4.37 -22.42
CA LEU A 345 -8.17 3.37 -21.36
C LEU A 345 -8.45 1.95 -21.85
N ARG A 346 -9.24 1.77 -22.90
CA ARG A 346 -9.55 0.45 -23.48
C ARG A 346 -8.31 -0.21 -24.08
N HIS A 347 -7.37 0.58 -24.61
CA HIS A 347 -6.08 0.07 -25.05
C HIS A 347 -5.32 -0.66 -23.92
N TYR A 348 -5.42 -0.17 -22.68
CA TYR A 348 -4.77 -0.79 -21.52
C TYR A 348 -5.49 -2.07 -21.06
N LEU A 349 -6.82 -2.17 -21.23
CA LEU A 349 -7.54 -3.42 -21.03
C LEU A 349 -7.05 -4.52 -21.99
N ASP A 350 -6.80 -4.18 -23.26
CA ASP A 350 -6.27 -5.13 -24.24
C ASP A 350 -4.87 -5.65 -23.85
N ILE A 351 -4.02 -4.78 -23.28
CA ILE A 351 -2.70 -5.17 -22.75
C ILE A 351 -2.85 -6.17 -21.61
N MET A 352 -3.87 -6.00 -20.76
CA MET A 352 -4.14 -6.84 -19.60
C MET A 352 -4.92 -8.12 -19.93
N ALA A 353 -5.45 -8.26 -21.14
CA ALA A 353 -6.33 -9.36 -21.54
C ALA A 353 -5.74 -10.75 -21.25
N GLY A 354 -4.43 -10.94 -21.43
CA GLY A 354 -3.75 -12.19 -21.09
C GLY A 354 -3.87 -12.53 -19.60
N ALA A 355 -3.55 -11.58 -18.72
CA ALA A 355 -3.67 -11.74 -17.27
C ALA A 355 -5.13 -11.95 -16.81
N LEU A 356 -6.10 -11.31 -17.49
CA LEU A 356 -7.53 -11.46 -17.21
C LEU A 356 -8.08 -12.83 -17.61
N SER A 357 -7.46 -13.50 -18.60
CA SER A 357 -7.91 -14.80 -19.11
C SER A 357 -7.42 -16.00 -18.28
N GLY A 358 -6.47 -15.79 -17.36
CA GLY A 358 -5.89 -16.85 -16.53
C GLY A 358 -4.97 -17.83 -17.28
N GLU A 359 -4.46 -17.44 -18.45
CA GLU A 359 -3.47 -18.20 -19.25
C GLU A 359 -2.02 -17.98 -18.80
#